data_AF-A3I1N0-F1
#
_entry.id   AF-A3I1N0-F1
#
_cell.length_a   1.000
_cell.length_b   1.000
_cell.length_c   1.000
_cell.angle_alpha   90.00
_cell.angle_beta   90.00
_cell.angle_gamma   90.00
#
_symmetry.space_group_name_H-M   'P 1'
#
loop_
_entity.id
_entity.type
_entity.pdbx_description
1 polymer ?
#
loop_
_entity_poly.entity_id
_entity_poly.type
_entity_poly.pdbx_seq_one_letter_code
_entity_poly.pdbx_strand_id
1 'polypeptide(L)'
;MFLRFGLLINLDFSMKNYFQKLVIFALTLSVYSCGEKTQTDNKPKVFSIELADSLEVDFLKEMRLLDYDPNSKKFLLATEEPREYLEVDQKGEILTHNQFNRDGIDVVGHAVSLGYFNGDVTVFDFQNGYMMFDDSTKVGEITLPYSYDVFIPNPKLGLFEHENKVYYPKPAQHSLMANHEDQNMFQAMYSLPIIESQDKATKDISDAIDLPESSPILNGQVHGFTVPIYTFDEDQLVLSLGIEPRLYVYQMQGGQFIFEKTIDVNIPDWIGYKPVPMETPEKFFEEIRKIRPANLNNIFVLEDYYLVTYHRGISEEGMQELEFSERYGLGALREDPYFVAVFDKDFNQLATNVPFPVPVHAPMVVNENGEIVVSKIAGLSETEDDGIVLYFLQLAED
;
A
#
# COMPACT_ATOMS: atom_id res chain seq x y z
N MET A 1 30.56 65.68 -14.58
CA MET A 1 29.61 65.93 -13.49
C MET A 1 29.98 64.93 -12.38
N PHE A 2 30.98 65.18 -11.53
CA PHE A 2 30.89 65.76 -10.16
C PHE A 2 29.68 65.19 -9.39
N LEU A 3 29.78 64.44 -8.28
CA LEU A 3 30.58 64.49 -7.04
C LEU A 3 30.79 63.05 -6.50
N ARG A 4 31.91 62.57 -5.92
CA ARG A 4 32.70 62.92 -4.73
C ARG A 4 31.92 63.04 -3.40
N PHE A 5 31.99 61.99 -2.57
CA PHE A 5 32.12 62.11 -1.11
C PHE A 5 33.03 60.98 -0.61
N GLY A 6 34.10 61.37 0.09
CA GLY A 6 35.05 60.46 0.73
C GLY A 6 34.85 60.47 2.23
N LEU A 7 35.15 59.34 2.86
CA LEU A 7 35.45 59.26 4.28
C LEU A 7 36.64 58.32 4.45
N LEU A 8 37.76 58.87 4.92
CA LEU A 8 38.96 58.16 5.34
C LEU A 8 38.86 57.93 6.85
N ILE A 9 38.95 56.68 7.29
CA ILE A 9 39.17 56.32 8.69
C ILE A 9 40.49 55.53 8.74
N ASN A 10 41.49 56.13 9.36
CA ASN A 10 42.73 55.45 9.78
C ASN A 10 42.45 54.73 11.10
N LEU A 11 42.75 53.43 11.16
CA LEU A 11 42.80 52.67 12.39
C LEU A 11 44.13 51.92 12.44
N ASP A 12 45.11 52.52 13.13
CA ASP A 12 46.32 51.85 13.59
C ASP A 12 45.94 50.90 14.73
N PHE A 13 45.93 49.58 14.45
CA PHE A 13 45.75 48.56 15.49
C PHE A 13 47.05 47.79 15.74
N SER A 14 47.57 47.99 16.94
CA SER A 14 48.73 47.29 17.50
C SER A 14 48.48 45.77 17.60
N MET A 15 48.99 45.02 16.62
CA MET A 15 48.73 43.58 16.42
C MET A 15 49.52 42.62 17.32
N LYS A 16 50.38 43.08 18.23
CA LYS A 16 51.30 42.15 18.94
C LYS A 16 50.72 41.44 20.16
N ASN A 17 49.65 41.94 20.78
CA ASN A 17 49.08 41.35 22.01
C ASN A 17 47.82 40.49 21.78
N TYR A 18 47.23 40.52 20.58
CA TYR A 18 46.06 39.70 20.25
C TYR A 18 46.44 38.30 19.75
N PHE A 19 47.55 38.17 19.03
CA PHE A 19 47.98 36.87 18.50
C PHE A 19 48.33 35.87 19.60
N GLN A 20 48.91 36.35 20.72
CA GLN A 20 49.26 35.49 21.85
C GLN A 20 48.04 35.05 22.67
N LYS A 21 46.95 35.84 22.70
CA LYS A 21 45.68 35.44 23.33
C LYS A 21 44.86 34.49 22.44
N LEU A 22 44.97 34.62 21.12
CA LEU A 22 44.26 33.74 20.18
C LEU A 22 44.84 32.32 20.15
N VAL A 23 46.16 32.18 20.30
CA VAL A 23 46.82 30.87 20.37
C VAL A 23 46.50 30.13 21.68
N ILE A 24 46.35 30.84 22.81
CA ILE A 24 45.97 30.21 24.09
C ILE A 24 44.49 29.77 24.08
N PHE A 25 43.60 30.53 23.43
CA PHE A 25 42.19 30.14 23.28
C PHE A 25 42.00 28.92 22.37
N ALA A 26 42.78 28.82 21.29
CA ALA A 26 42.75 27.66 20.40
C ALA A 26 43.24 26.37 21.07
N LEU A 27 44.17 26.45 22.04
CA LEU A 27 44.71 25.28 22.73
C LEU A 27 43.78 24.74 23.84
N THR A 28 42.90 25.58 24.40
CA THR A 28 41.92 25.17 25.42
C THR A 28 40.67 24.49 24.86
N LEU A 29 40.40 24.63 23.55
CA LEU A 29 39.25 23.99 22.88
C LEU A 29 39.51 22.52 22.46
N SER A 30 40.76 22.05 22.55
CA SER A 30 41.15 20.69 22.13
C SER A 30 41.05 19.60 23.23
N VAL A 31 40.49 19.90 24.40
CA VAL A 31 40.37 18.92 25.52
C VAL A 31 38.95 18.48 25.86
N TYR A 32 37.93 18.90 25.11
CA TYR A 32 36.56 18.37 25.19
C TYR A 32 36.19 17.54 23.95
N SER A 33 37.05 16.58 23.59
CA SER A 33 36.65 15.47 22.71
C SER A 33 36.54 14.21 23.55
N CYS A 34 35.70 14.26 24.59
CA CYS A 34 35.14 13.06 25.20
C CYS A 34 34.13 12.51 24.19
N GLY A 35 34.64 11.69 23.26
CA GLY A 35 33.78 10.82 22.45
C GLY A 35 33.17 9.80 23.39
N GLU A 36 31.99 10.11 23.92
CA GLU A 36 31.08 9.10 24.40
C GLU A 36 30.79 8.22 23.19
N LYS A 37 31.46 7.06 23.14
CA LYS A 37 31.02 5.98 22.27
C LYS A 37 29.68 5.59 22.84
N THR A 38 28.62 6.16 22.30
CA THR A 38 27.29 5.60 22.40
C THR A 38 27.46 4.18 21.90
N GLN A 39 27.54 3.23 22.83
CA GLN A 39 27.31 1.83 22.52
C GLN A 39 25.88 1.83 21.99
N THR A 40 25.75 1.86 20.67
CA THR A 40 24.52 1.46 20.02
C THR A 40 24.23 0.08 20.60
N ASP A 41 23.18 -0.01 21.40
CA ASP A 41 22.75 -1.25 22.03
C ASP A 41 22.28 -2.14 20.87
N ASN A 42 23.23 -2.87 20.26
CA ASN A 42 23.04 -3.74 19.09
C ASN A 42 22.29 -5.02 19.50
N LYS A 43 21.38 -4.93 20.47
CA LYS A 43 20.44 -6.01 20.72
C LYS A 43 19.49 -6.07 19.53
N PRO A 44 19.26 -7.25 18.95
CA PRO A 44 18.23 -7.41 17.95
C PRO A 44 16.90 -6.94 18.54
N LYS A 45 16.25 -5.97 17.90
CA LYS A 45 14.88 -5.57 18.24
C LYS A 45 13.97 -6.76 18.02
N VAL A 46 13.11 -7.07 18.98
CA VAL A 46 12.10 -8.12 18.86
C VAL A 46 10.75 -7.42 18.67
N PHE A 47 10.00 -7.85 17.66
CA PHE A 47 8.70 -7.27 17.33
C PHE A 47 7.59 -8.31 17.50
N SER A 48 6.45 -7.86 18.00
CA SER A 48 5.20 -8.64 18.07
C SER A 48 4.01 -7.77 17.62
N ILE A 49 2.96 -8.43 17.13
CA ILE A 49 1.64 -7.79 16.93
C ILE A 49 0.73 -8.24 18.07
N GLU A 50 0.25 -7.29 18.85
CA GLU A 50 -0.56 -7.55 20.05
C GLU A 50 -1.99 -7.07 19.87
N LEU A 51 -2.95 -7.84 20.37
CA LEU A 51 -4.35 -7.44 20.42
C LEU A 51 -4.53 -6.40 21.52
N ALA A 52 -4.83 -5.15 21.14
CA ALA A 52 -5.05 -4.06 22.07
C ALA A 52 -6.52 -3.96 22.50
N ASP A 53 -7.44 -4.07 21.53
CA ASP A 53 -8.88 -3.97 21.76
C ASP A 53 -9.68 -4.66 20.63
N SER A 54 -11.00 -4.71 20.78
CA SER A 54 -11.92 -5.18 19.75
C SER A 54 -13.20 -4.36 19.71
N LEU A 55 -13.79 -4.22 18.52
CA LEU A 55 -15.07 -3.58 18.29
C LEU A 55 -16.04 -4.58 17.66
N GLU A 56 -17.24 -4.67 18.20
CA GLU A 56 -18.33 -5.47 17.63
C GLU A 56 -19.33 -4.56 16.92
N VAL A 57 -19.76 -4.99 15.73
CA VAL A 57 -20.78 -4.32 14.92
C VAL A 57 -21.97 -5.26 14.81
N ASP A 58 -23.14 -4.81 15.25
CA ASP A 58 -24.40 -5.57 15.22
C ASP A 58 -24.91 -5.72 13.77
N PHE A 59 -24.29 -6.66 13.04
CA PHE A 59 -24.62 -6.98 11.66
C PHE A 59 -24.28 -8.44 11.35
N LEU A 60 -25.29 -9.20 10.92
CA LEU A 60 -25.18 -10.66 10.81
C LEU A 60 -24.50 -11.17 9.54
N LYS A 61 -24.36 -10.34 8.52
CA LYS A 61 -23.77 -10.76 7.24
C LYS A 61 -22.27 -10.50 7.25
N GLU A 62 -21.50 -11.44 6.69
CA GLU A 62 -20.04 -11.31 6.59
C GLU A 62 -19.66 -10.07 5.77
N MET A 63 -18.89 -9.18 6.41
CA MET A 63 -18.29 -8.02 5.78
C MET A 63 -16.78 -8.02 6.08
N ARG A 64 -16.00 -7.47 5.15
CA ARG A 64 -14.56 -7.27 5.27
C ARG A 64 -14.28 -5.80 5.49
N LEU A 65 -13.37 -5.51 6.41
CA LEU A 65 -12.85 -4.15 6.58
C LEU A 65 -11.99 -3.78 5.37
N LEU A 66 -12.32 -2.67 4.70
CA LEU A 66 -11.62 -2.21 3.50
C LEU A 66 -10.82 -0.93 3.71
N ASP A 67 -11.35 0.03 4.47
CA ASP A 67 -10.73 1.34 4.60
C ASP A 67 -11.12 2.08 5.89
N TYR A 68 -10.44 3.20 6.16
CA TYR A 68 -10.68 4.08 7.28
C TYR A 68 -10.50 5.55 6.88
N ASP A 69 -11.49 6.39 7.17
CA ASP A 69 -11.34 7.85 7.03
C ASP A 69 -10.89 8.47 8.36
N PRO A 70 -9.66 8.98 8.47
CA PRO A 70 -9.15 9.57 9.71
C PRO A 70 -9.85 10.88 10.08
N ASN A 71 -10.48 11.58 9.13
CA ASN A 71 -11.14 12.86 9.41
C ASN A 71 -12.48 12.66 10.11
N SER A 72 -13.33 11.77 9.57
CA SER A 72 -14.63 11.45 10.15
C SER A 72 -14.60 10.29 11.16
N LYS A 73 -13.46 9.60 11.27
CA LYS A 73 -13.23 8.46 12.15
C LYS A 73 -14.18 7.29 11.91
N LYS A 74 -14.37 6.96 10.64
CA LYS A 74 -15.28 5.90 10.20
C LYS A 74 -14.53 4.76 9.55
N PHE A 75 -14.93 3.54 9.88
CA PHE A 75 -14.54 2.33 9.18
C PHE A 75 -15.47 2.07 7.99
N LEU A 76 -14.90 1.60 6.88
CA LEU A 76 -15.65 1.14 5.72
C LEU A 76 -15.56 -0.38 5.65
N LEU A 77 -16.71 -1.04 5.76
CA LEU A 77 -16.83 -2.48 5.60
C LEU A 77 -17.65 -2.79 4.35
N ALA A 78 -17.34 -3.87 3.65
CA ALA A 78 -18.12 -4.30 2.50
C ALA A 78 -18.13 -5.81 2.33
N THR A 79 -19.08 -6.30 1.52
CA THR A 79 -19.07 -7.70 1.07
C THR A 79 -17.84 -8.00 0.19
N GLU A 80 -17.46 -9.28 0.08
CA GLU A 80 -16.31 -9.72 -0.72
C GLU A 80 -16.32 -9.20 -2.17
N GLU A 81 -17.48 -9.29 -2.84
CA GLU A 81 -17.76 -8.45 -4.00
C GLU A 81 -18.39 -7.16 -3.48
N PRO A 82 -17.76 -5.97 -3.58
CA PRO A 82 -18.18 -4.76 -2.87
C PRO A 82 -19.45 -4.13 -3.44
N ARG A 83 -20.57 -4.86 -3.35
CA ARG A 83 -21.91 -4.47 -3.81
C ARG A 83 -22.73 -3.80 -2.70
N GLU A 84 -22.37 -4.09 -1.46
CA GLU A 84 -23.02 -3.60 -0.25
C GLU A 84 -21.92 -3.18 0.72
N TYR A 85 -22.09 -2.04 1.37
CA TYR A 85 -21.13 -1.49 2.31
C TYR A 85 -21.81 -0.89 3.53
N LEU A 86 -21.03 -0.81 4.61
CA LEU A 86 -21.35 -0.15 5.87
C LEU A 86 -20.30 0.92 6.15
N GLU A 87 -20.74 2.09 6.59
CA GLU A 87 -19.88 3.02 7.32
C GLU A 87 -20.19 2.88 8.81
N VAL A 88 -19.17 2.61 9.61
CA VAL A 88 -19.31 2.32 11.04
C VAL A 88 -18.41 3.24 11.84
N ASP A 89 -18.91 3.78 12.95
CA ASP A 89 -18.12 4.63 13.83
C ASP A 89 -17.18 3.83 14.76
N GLN A 90 -16.40 4.54 15.59
CA GLN A 90 -15.47 3.92 16.54
C GLN A 90 -16.16 3.14 17.69
N LYS A 91 -17.49 3.19 17.80
CA LYS A 91 -18.28 2.47 18.80
C LYS A 91 -19.05 1.29 18.20
N GLY A 92 -18.91 1.04 16.90
CA GLY A 92 -19.63 -0.03 16.22
C GLY A 92 -21.04 0.36 15.78
N GLU A 93 -21.40 1.64 15.89
CA GLU A 93 -22.69 2.14 15.40
C GLU A 93 -22.64 2.24 13.86
N ILE A 94 -23.57 1.56 13.19
CA ILE A 94 -23.74 1.66 11.74
C ILE A 94 -24.34 3.04 11.42
N LEU A 95 -23.54 3.89 10.79
CA LEU A 95 -23.95 5.23 10.37
C LEU A 95 -24.65 5.19 9.01
N THR A 96 -24.07 4.41 8.10
CA THR A 96 -24.57 4.23 6.73
C THR A 96 -24.64 2.74 6.42
N HIS A 97 -25.72 2.32 5.77
CA HIS A 97 -25.85 1.00 5.16
C HIS A 97 -26.41 1.18 3.76
N ASN A 98 -25.63 0.79 2.76
CA ASN A 98 -26.02 0.97 1.37
C ASN A 98 -25.73 -0.27 0.54
N GLN A 99 -26.57 -0.49 -0.46
CA GLN A 99 -26.35 -1.45 -1.52
C GLN A 99 -26.38 -0.70 -2.84
N PHE A 100 -25.32 -0.82 -3.63
CA PHE A 100 -25.22 -0.07 -4.88
C PHE A 100 -26.34 -0.42 -5.85
N ASN A 101 -26.88 0.63 -6.47
CA ASN A 101 -27.96 0.50 -7.43
C ASN A 101 -27.45 -0.09 -8.76
N ARG A 102 -28.19 -1.04 -9.32
CA ARG A 102 -27.86 -1.73 -10.57
C ARG A 102 -28.65 -1.21 -11.78
N ASP A 103 -29.66 -0.37 -11.54
CA ASP A 103 -30.55 0.15 -12.57
C ASP A 103 -30.76 1.67 -12.42
N GLY A 104 -31.01 2.38 -13.53
CA GLY A 104 -31.39 3.79 -13.50
C GLY A 104 -30.24 4.79 -13.67
N ILE A 105 -30.31 5.90 -12.95
CA ILE A 105 -29.29 6.97 -12.98
C ILE A 105 -28.33 6.67 -11.82
N ASP A 106 -27.02 6.73 -12.06
CA ASP A 106 -25.95 6.39 -11.09
C ASP A 106 -25.79 4.88 -10.78
N VAL A 107 -25.83 4.08 -11.85
CA VAL A 107 -25.60 2.64 -11.78
C VAL A 107 -24.14 2.31 -11.46
N VAL A 108 -23.93 1.49 -10.43
CA VAL A 108 -22.69 0.73 -10.24
C VAL A 108 -22.94 -0.66 -10.78
N GLY A 109 -22.48 -0.91 -12.00
CA GLY A 109 -22.71 -2.18 -12.70
C GLY A 109 -21.87 -3.29 -12.09
N HIS A 110 -20.59 -2.99 -11.83
CA HIS A 110 -19.63 -3.92 -11.27
C HIS A 110 -18.56 -3.16 -10.48
N ALA A 111 -18.73 -3.14 -9.16
CA ALA A 111 -17.76 -2.57 -8.23
C ALA A 111 -16.49 -3.44 -8.19
N VAL A 112 -15.37 -2.85 -8.60
CA VAL A 112 -14.06 -3.49 -8.71
C VAL A 112 -13.24 -3.27 -7.43
N SER A 113 -13.29 -2.05 -6.90
CA SER A 113 -12.65 -1.68 -5.64
C SER A 113 -13.46 -0.58 -4.95
N LEU A 114 -13.26 -0.45 -3.64
CA LEU A 114 -14.00 0.47 -2.79
C LEU A 114 -13.05 1.02 -1.71
N GLY A 115 -13.20 2.28 -1.35
CA GLY A 115 -12.41 2.95 -0.30
C GLY A 115 -12.91 4.35 -0.05
N TYR A 116 -12.28 5.08 0.87
CA TYR A 116 -12.52 6.51 1.02
C TYR A 116 -11.63 7.31 0.07
N PHE A 117 -12.17 8.40 -0.45
CA PHE A 117 -11.39 9.42 -1.15
C PHE A 117 -11.94 10.78 -0.77
N ASN A 118 -11.09 11.60 -0.14
CA ASN A 118 -11.47 12.92 0.38
C ASN A 118 -12.70 12.91 1.32
N GLY A 119 -12.91 11.82 2.07
CA GLY A 119 -14.03 11.63 2.99
C GLY A 119 -15.27 10.99 2.38
N ASP A 120 -15.34 10.88 1.05
CA ASP A 120 -16.46 10.24 0.34
C ASP A 120 -16.19 8.76 0.10
N VAL A 121 -17.23 7.92 0.23
CA VAL A 121 -17.15 6.51 -0.18
C VAL A 121 -17.03 6.46 -1.68
N THR A 122 -15.92 5.95 -2.18
CA THR A 122 -15.58 5.95 -3.60
C THR A 122 -15.43 4.54 -4.12
N VAL A 123 -16.19 4.22 -5.15
CA VAL A 123 -16.16 2.93 -5.84
C VAL A 123 -15.52 3.08 -7.20
N PHE A 124 -14.61 2.19 -7.54
CA PHE A 124 -14.19 2.00 -8.93
C PHE A 124 -15.17 1.06 -9.61
N ASP A 125 -15.94 1.57 -10.56
CA ASP A 125 -16.84 0.79 -11.38
C ASP A 125 -16.19 0.45 -12.72
N PHE A 126 -16.44 -0.77 -13.21
CA PHE A 126 -15.89 -1.25 -14.47
C PHE A 126 -16.28 -0.39 -15.70
N GLN A 127 -17.39 0.35 -15.67
CA GLN A 127 -17.89 1.11 -16.82
C GLN A 127 -17.84 2.62 -16.64
N ASN A 128 -17.93 3.11 -15.39
CA ASN A 128 -18.19 4.52 -15.11
C ASN A 128 -17.01 5.26 -14.46
N GLY A 129 -15.85 4.63 -14.35
CA GLY A 129 -14.69 5.16 -13.64
C GLY A 129 -14.90 5.13 -12.13
N TYR A 130 -14.42 6.16 -11.43
CA TYR A 130 -14.60 6.27 -9.99
C TYR A 130 -15.83 7.10 -9.68
N MET A 131 -16.74 6.59 -8.86
CA MET A 131 -17.94 7.29 -8.41
C MET A 131 -17.88 7.52 -6.90
N MET A 132 -18.20 8.73 -6.47
CA MET A 132 -18.08 9.19 -5.08
C MET A 132 -19.46 9.36 -4.47
N PHE A 133 -19.64 8.90 -3.23
CA PHE A 133 -20.89 8.88 -2.51
C PHE A 133 -20.73 9.49 -1.11
N ASP A 134 -21.62 10.42 -0.77
CA ASP A 134 -21.83 10.94 0.58
C ASP A 134 -23.23 10.54 1.03
N ASP A 135 -23.34 9.87 2.18
CA ASP A 135 -24.58 9.30 2.71
C ASP A 135 -25.40 8.57 1.62
N SER A 136 -24.73 7.64 0.91
CA SER A 136 -25.30 6.85 -0.19
C SER A 136 -25.74 7.63 -1.42
N THR A 137 -25.55 8.95 -1.46
CA THR A 137 -25.91 9.82 -2.58
C THR A 137 -24.67 10.12 -3.41
N LYS A 138 -24.75 9.92 -4.74
CA LYS A 138 -23.61 10.25 -5.61
C LYS A 138 -23.35 11.77 -5.59
N VAL A 139 -22.14 12.16 -5.24
CA VAL A 139 -21.69 13.56 -5.14
C VAL A 139 -20.62 13.93 -6.17
N GLY A 140 -19.97 12.94 -6.78
CA GLY A 140 -18.90 13.19 -7.75
C GLY A 140 -18.50 11.96 -8.55
N GLU A 141 -17.64 12.20 -9.54
CA GLU A 141 -17.01 11.14 -10.34
C GLU A 141 -15.67 11.57 -10.93
N ILE A 142 -14.80 10.59 -11.18
CA ILE A 142 -13.61 10.69 -12.01
C ILE A 142 -13.81 9.74 -13.19
N THR A 143 -14.05 10.31 -14.37
CA THR A 143 -14.21 9.55 -15.61
C THR A 143 -12.86 9.27 -16.24
N LEU A 144 -12.68 8.06 -16.75
CA LEU A 144 -11.51 7.70 -17.57
C LEU A 144 -11.83 7.97 -19.05
N PRO A 145 -10.97 8.69 -19.79
CA PRO A 145 -11.26 9.14 -21.16
C PRO A 145 -11.03 8.03 -22.22
N TYR A 146 -11.09 6.76 -21.82
CA TYR A 146 -10.87 5.60 -22.65
C TYR A 146 -11.66 4.39 -22.12
N SER A 147 -11.95 3.42 -22.98
CA SER A 147 -12.53 2.14 -22.56
C SER A 147 -11.47 1.25 -21.93
N TYR A 148 -11.81 0.57 -20.84
CA TYR A 148 -10.91 -0.27 -20.07
C TYR A 148 -11.57 -1.56 -19.63
N ASP A 149 -10.76 -2.54 -19.27
CA ASP A 149 -11.16 -3.78 -18.62
C ASP A 149 -10.41 -3.94 -17.29
N VAL A 150 -11.03 -4.65 -16.36
CA VAL A 150 -10.45 -5.06 -15.08
C VAL A 150 -10.59 -6.57 -14.91
N PHE A 151 -9.48 -7.26 -14.71
CA PHE A 151 -9.43 -8.72 -14.56
C PHE A 151 -9.28 -9.16 -13.12
N ILE A 152 -8.55 -8.40 -12.33
CA ILE A 152 -8.35 -8.67 -10.91
C ILE A 152 -8.79 -7.44 -10.14
N PRO A 153 -9.72 -7.59 -9.17
CA PRO A 153 -10.10 -6.48 -8.31
C PRO A 153 -8.89 -5.99 -7.52
N ASN A 154 -8.74 -4.68 -7.42
CA ASN A 154 -7.73 -4.10 -6.56
C ASN A 154 -8.22 -4.23 -5.11
N PRO A 155 -7.42 -4.79 -4.18
CA PRO A 155 -7.83 -4.96 -2.78
C PRO A 155 -8.04 -3.62 -2.08
N LYS A 156 -7.39 -2.56 -2.56
CA LYS A 156 -7.55 -1.17 -2.11
C LYS A 156 -7.96 -0.29 -3.29
N LEU A 157 -8.72 0.78 -3.02
CA LEU A 157 -9.11 1.77 -4.04
C LEU A 157 -7.90 2.40 -4.75
N GLY A 158 -6.85 2.75 -4.00
CA GLY A 158 -5.61 3.29 -4.52
C GLY A 158 -5.65 4.78 -4.92
N LEU A 159 -6.76 5.49 -4.69
CA LEU A 159 -6.84 6.90 -5.06
C LEU A 159 -6.10 7.79 -4.06
N PHE A 160 -5.35 8.76 -4.57
CA PHE A 160 -4.81 9.85 -3.76
C PHE A 160 -4.71 11.14 -4.57
N GLU A 161 -4.72 12.28 -3.87
CA GLU A 161 -4.50 13.59 -4.47
C GLU A 161 -3.15 14.16 -4.07
N HIS A 162 -2.49 14.82 -5.02
CA HIS A 162 -1.34 15.65 -4.74
C HIS A 162 -1.36 16.84 -5.70
N GLU A 163 -1.24 18.05 -5.15
CA GLU A 163 -1.42 19.31 -5.87
C GLU A 163 -2.76 19.39 -6.64
N ASN A 164 -2.72 19.57 -7.96
CA ASN A 164 -3.89 19.67 -8.84
C ASN A 164 -4.20 18.35 -9.58
N LYS A 165 -3.65 17.22 -9.12
CA LYS A 165 -3.80 15.92 -9.78
C LYS A 165 -4.39 14.88 -8.85
N VAL A 166 -5.17 13.98 -9.45
CA VAL A 166 -5.59 12.71 -8.83
C VAL A 166 -4.77 11.58 -9.43
N TYR A 167 -4.31 10.66 -8.61
CA TYR A 167 -3.52 9.50 -9.01
C TYR A 167 -4.30 8.22 -8.72
N TYR A 168 -4.21 7.25 -9.63
CA TYR A 168 -4.94 5.98 -9.51
C TYR A 168 -4.24 4.83 -10.26
N PRO A 169 -4.50 3.57 -9.88
CA PRO A 169 -3.95 2.41 -10.61
C PRO A 169 -4.48 2.41 -12.04
N LYS A 170 -3.61 2.26 -13.03
CA LYS A 170 -4.01 2.31 -14.44
C LYS A 170 -4.73 1.02 -14.83
N PRO A 171 -6.02 1.06 -15.20
CA PRO A 171 -6.70 -0.14 -15.71
C PRO A 171 -6.22 -0.46 -17.14
N ALA A 172 -6.31 -1.73 -17.52
CA ALA A 172 -5.92 -2.18 -18.85
C ALA A 172 -6.88 -1.61 -19.89
N GLN A 173 -6.36 -1.02 -20.98
CA GLN A 173 -7.21 -0.51 -22.04
C GLN A 173 -7.94 -1.65 -22.77
N HIS A 174 -9.22 -1.47 -23.07
CA HIS A 174 -10.04 -2.52 -23.68
C HIS A 174 -9.48 -2.97 -25.04
N SER A 175 -8.90 -2.05 -25.82
CA SER A 175 -8.26 -2.37 -27.10
C SER A 175 -7.07 -3.32 -26.97
N LEU A 176 -6.38 -3.32 -25.83
CA LEU A 176 -5.30 -4.26 -25.58
C LEU A 176 -5.83 -5.67 -25.32
N MET A 177 -7.05 -5.75 -24.78
CA MET A 177 -7.65 -6.97 -24.28
C MET A 177 -8.54 -7.65 -25.31
N ALA A 178 -9.14 -6.89 -26.23
CA ALA A 178 -10.04 -7.41 -27.26
C ALA A 178 -9.41 -8.52 -28.14
N ASN A 179 -8.08 -8.63 -28.18
CA ASN A 179 -7.34 -9.70 -28.83
C ASN A 179 -6.75 -10.68 -27.79
N HIS A 180 -7.60 -11.37 -27.02
CA HIS A 180 -7.18 -12.34 -26.00
C HIS A 180 -6.27 -13.50 -26.51
N GLU A 181 -6.18 -13.70 -27.83
CA GLU A 181 -5.31 -14.71 -28.47
C GLU A 181 -3.92 -14.17 -28.85
N ASP A 182 -3.66 -12.86 -28.72
CA ASP A 182 -2.34 -12.30 -29.00
C ASP A 182 -1.37 -12.64 -27.86
N GLN A 183 -0.32 -13.41 -28.21
CA GLN A 183 0.84 -13.70 -27.35
C GLN A 183 1.49 -12.45 -26.74
N ASN A 184 1.15 -11.26 -27.24
CA ASN A 184 1.68 -9.96 -26.84
C ASN A 184 0.89 -9.29 -25.70
N MET A 185 -0.27 -9.82 -25.26
CA MET A 185 -1.10 -9.18 -24.23
C MET A 185 -0.31 -8.94 -22.93
N PHE A 186 0.30 -9.98 -22.35
CA PHE A 186 1.09 -9.84 -21.13
C PHE A 186 2.28 -8.90 -21.30
N GLN A 187 3.00 -9.00 -22.42
CA GLN A 187 4.13 -8.11 -22.70
C GLN A 187 3.71 -6.65 -22.73
N ALA A 188 2.59 -6.35 -23.39
CA ALA A 188 2.06 -5.01 -23.44
C ALA A 188 1.58 -4.55 -22.07
N MET A 189 0.88 -5.40 -21.31
CA MET A 189 0.44 -5.08 -19.94
C MET A 189 1.61 -4.73 -19.02
N TYR A 190 2.71 -5.48 -19.07
CA TYR A 190 3.90 -5.20 -18.24
C TYR A 190 4.62 -3.92 -18.64
N SER A 191 4.40 -3.44 -19.86
CA SER A 191 4.98 -2.19 -20.37
C SER A 191 4.08 -0.97 -20.14
N LEU A 192 2.87 -1.16 -19.59
CA LEU A 192 2.00 -0.05 -19.24
C LEU A 192 2.47 0.59 -17.93
N PRO A 193 2.20 1.90 -17.75
CA PRO A 193 2.36 2.53 -16.45
C PRO A 193 1.46 1.84 -15.43
N ILE A 194 1.97 1.71 -14.22
CA ILE A 194 1.25 1.11 -13.08
C ILE A 194 0.27 2.11 -12.48
N ILE A 195 0.65 3.39 -12.42
CA ILE A 195 -0.18 4.48 -11.91
C ILE A 195 -0.27 5.58 -12.97
N GLU A 196 -1.48 6.09 -13.17
CA GLU A 196 -1.78 7.25 -14.00
C GLU A 196 -2.18 8.43 -13.12
N SER A 197 -2.02 9.63 -13.65
CA SER A 197 -2.51 10.88 -13.05
C SER A 197 -3.50 11.58 -13.96
N GLN A 198 -4.48 12.27 -13.39
CA GLN A 198 -5.42 13.12 -14.10
C GLN A 198 -5.42 14.53 -13.50
N ASP A 199 -5.23 15.56 -14.34
CA ASP A 199 -5.36 16.95 -13.90
C ASP A 199 -6.83 17.28 -13.57
N LYS A 200 -7.07 17.84 -12.39
CA LYS A 200 -8.43 18.09 -11.89
C LYS A 200 -9.18 19.15 -12.71
N ALA A 201 -8.46 20.08 -13.33
CA ALA A 201 -9.00 21.20 -14.08
C ALA A 201 -9.16 20.89 -15.58
N THR A 202 -8.14 20.32 -16.23
CA THR A 202 -8.18 20.03 -17.67
C THR A 202 -8.73 18.65 -18.01
N LYS A 203 -8.70 17.72 -17.03
CA LYS A 203 -9.01 16.28 -17.21
C LYS A 203 -8.00 15.55 -18.10
N ASP A 204 -6.87 16.18 -18.42
CA ASP A 204 -5.79 15.52 -19.15
C ASP A 204 -5.17 14.42 -18.28
N ILE A 205 -4.91 13.28 -18.90
CA ILE A 205 -4.25 12.14 -18.26
C ILE A 205 -2.76 12.15 -18.59
N SER A 206 -1.94 11.61 -17.68
CA SER A 206 -0.50 11.43 -17.88
C SER A 206 -0.02 10.23 -17.09
N ASP A 207 0.85 9.45 -17.71
CA ASP A 207 1.56 8.35 -17.06
C ASP A 207 2.37 8.89 -15.89
N ALA A 208 2.22 8.29 -14.71
CA ALA A 208 2.81 8.80 -13.48
C ALA A 208 3.93 7.90 -12.95
N ILE A 209 3.75 6.57 -13.01
CA ILE A 209 4.72 5.58 -12.53
C ILE A 209 4.76 4.40 -13.48
N ASP A 210 5.94 4.14 -14.01
CA ASP A 210 6.29 2.92 -14.74
C ASP A 210 7.04 1.94 -13.83
N LEU A 211 7.11 0.67 -14.22
CA LEU A 211 8.05 -0.25 -13.56
C LEU A 211 9.49 0.13 -13.88
N PRO A 212 10.41 0.01 -12.91
CA PRO A 212 11.80 0.28 -13.17
C PRO A 212 12.38 -0.82 -14.07
N GLU A 213 13.37 -0.49 -14.89
CA GLU A 213 14.04 -1.46 -15.78
C GLU A 213 14.61 -2.68 -15.04
N SER A 214 14.89 -2.54 -13.74
CA SER A 214 15.36 -3.63 -12.88
C SER A 214 14.27 -4.63 -12.47
N SER A 215 12.99 -4.36 -12.78
CA SER A 215 11.89 -5.25 -12.43
C SER A 215 12.03 -6.58 -13.18
N PRO A 216 11.94 -7.73 -12.48
CA PRO A 216 12.07 -9.03 -13.11
C PRO A 216 10.87 -9.35 -14.03
N ILE A 217 9.78 -8.59 -13.94
CA ILE A 217 8.60 -8.74 -14.80
C ILE A 217 8.86 -8.28 -16.23
N LEU A 218 9.82 -7.38 -16.42
CA LEU A 218 10.20 -6.85 -17.74
C LEU A 218 11.16 -7.79 -18.50
N ASN A 219 11.32 -9.04 -18.04
CA ASN A 219 12.30 -9.98 -18.58
C ASN A 219 11.85 -10.73 -19.86
N GLY A 220 10.65 -10.43 -20.37
CA GLY A 220 10.08 -11.09 -21.55
C GLY A 220 9.47 -12.47 -21.26
N GLN A 221 9.07 -12.75 -20.02
CA GLN A 221 8.32 -13.95 -19.62
C GLN A 221 6.93 -13.56 -19.12
N VAL A 222 6.03 -14.53 -19.02
CA VAL A 222 4.69 -14.36 -18.44
C VAL A 222 4.77 -14.58 -16.94
N HIS A 223 4.35 -13.56 -16.20
CA HIS A 223 4.30 -13.49 -14.73
C HIS A 223 2.86 -13.52 -14.19
N GLY A 224 1.86 -13.64 -15.09
CA GLY A 224 0.45 -13.51 -14.76
C GLY A 224 0.00 -12.05 -14.69
N PHE A 225 -1.14 -11.82 -14.05
CA PHE A 225 -1.64 -10.47 -13.80
C PHE A 225 -1.03 -9.91 -12.52
N THR A 226 -0.65 -8.64 -12.54
CA THR A 226 -0.11 -7.92 -11.39
C THR A 226 -1.18 -7.03 -10.78
N VAL A 227 -1.23 -6.97 -9.45
CA VAL A 227 -2.11 -6.05 -8.73
C VAL A 227 -1.22 -5.10 -7.93
N PRO A 228 -1.16 -3.82 -8.30
CA PRO A 228 -0.31 -2.89 -7.58
C PRO A 228 -0.86 -2.64 -6.18
N ILE A 229 0.02 -2.70 -5.20
CA ILE A 229 -0.20 -2.23 -3.84
C ILE A 229 0.77 -1.09 -3.57
N TYR A 230 0.28 0.02 -3.07
CA TYR A 230 1.14 1.15 -2.79
C TYR A 230 0.61 2.00 -1.66
N THR A 231 1.54 2.75 -1.08
CA THR A 231 1.24 3.84 -0.16
C THR A 231 2.01 5.08 -0.61
N PHE A 232 1.41 6.23 -0.40
CA PHE A 232 2.03 7.53 -0.60
C PHE A 232 2.20 8.19 0.77
N ASP A 233 3.46 8.38 1.16
CA ASP A 233 3.87 8.93 2.45
C ASP A 233 4.65 10.23 2.20
N GLU A 234 4.02 11.36 2.51
CA GLU A 234 4.52 12.71 2.22
C GLU A 234 4.84 12.92 0.73
N ASP A 235 6.10 12.78 0.34
CA ASP A 235 6.59 12.90 -1.04
C ASP A 235 7.16 11.57 -1.58
N GLN A 236 6.98 10.47 -0.86
CA GLN A 236 7.51 9.16 -1.21
C GLN A 236 6.40 8.18 -1.54
N LEU A 237 6.49 7.50 -2.69
CA LEU A 237 5.58 6.43 -3.05
C LEU A 237 6.32 5.09 -2.97
N VAL A 238 5.78 4.18 -2.17
CA VAL A 238 6.28 2.81 -2.04
C VAL A 238 5.32 1.89 -2.75
N LEU A 239 5.79 1.20 -3.78
CA LEU A 239 5.01 0.33 -4.65
C LEU A 239 5.47 -1.11 -4.51
N SER A 240 4.54 -2.05 -4.54
CA SER A 240 4.81 -3.45 -4.87
C SER A 240 3.76 -3.97 -5.84
N LEU A 241 4.09 -5.04 -6.56
CA LEU A 241 3.17 -5.73 -7.44
C LEU A 241 2.52 -6.97 -6.79
N GLY A 242 2.80 -7.17 -5.49
CA GLY A 242 2.28 -8.25 -4.67
C GLY A 242 2.94 -9.60 -4.94
N ILE A 243 3.18 -9.95 -6.20
CA ILE A 243 3.62 -11.28 -6.62
C ILE A 243 5.13 -11.53 -6.44
N GLU A 244 5.89 -10.50 -6.07
CA GLU A 244 7.32 -10.56 -5.79
C GLU A 244 7.61 -9.95 -4.42
N PRO A 245 8.60 -10.47 -3.67
CA PRO A 245 8.96 -9.94 -2.36
C PRO A 245 9.85 -8.69 -2.54
N ARG A 246 9.31 -7.66 -3.20
CA ARG A 246 10.01 -6.43 -3.56
C ARG A 246 9.15 -5.21 -3.35
N LEU A 247 9.81 -4.14 -2.93
CA LEU A 247 9.27 -2.78 -2.90
C LEU A 247 10.07 -1.91 -3.88
N TYR A 248 9.38 -1.03 -4.59
CA TYR A 248 9.93 -0.01 -5.46
C TYR A 248 9.63 1.35 -4.85
N VAL A 249 10.67 2.12 -4.59
CA VAL A 249 10.56 3.42 -3.92
C VAL A 249 10.72 4.52 -4.96
N TYR A 250 9.78 5.46 -4.99
CA TYR A 250 9.77 6.63 -5.86
C TYR A 250 9.70 7.89 -5.02
N GLN A 251 10.42 8.92 -5.44
CA GLN A 251 10.39 10.24 -4.83
C GLN A 251 9.67 11.24 -5.74
N MET A 252 8.71 11.98 -5.20
CA MET A 252 8.08 13.11 -5.87
C MET A 252 9.10 14.25 -5.99
N GLN A 253 9.42 14.66 -7.23
CA GLN A 253 10.31 15.77 -7.53
C GLN A 253 9.76 16.57 -8.71
N GLY A 254 9.41 17.84 -8.48
CA GLY A 254 8.90 18.72 -9.54
C GLY A 254 7.60 18.22 -10.18
N GLY A 255 6.71 17.59 -9.41
CA GLY A 255 5.44 17.05 -9.89
C GLY A 255 5.54 15.73 -10.67
N GLN A 256 6.68 15.04 -10.57
CA GLN A 256 6.93 13.74 -11.19
C GLN A 256 7.49 12.75 -10.17
N PHE A 257 7.12 11.48 -10.29
CA PHE A 257 7.70 10.41 -9.50
C PHE A 257 9.00 9.93 -10.15
N ILE A 258 10.10 10.00 -9.41
CA ILE A 258 11.42 9.56 -9.84
C ILE A 258 11.76 8.29 -9.08
N PHE A 259 12.04 7.21 -9.81
CA PHE A 259 12.50 5.96 -9.20
C PHE A 259 13.80 6.17 -8.42
N GLU A 260 13.84 5.74 -7.17
CA GLU A 260 14.99 5.87 -6.29
C GLU A 260 15.73 4.54 -6.13
N LYS A 261 15.03 3.51 -5.65
CA LYS A 261 15.63 2.22 -5.31
C LYS A 261 14.62 1.08 -5.28
N THR A 262 15.15 -0.14 -5.42
CA THR A 262 14.43 -1.39 -5.17
C THR A 262 14.88 -1.94 -3.81
N ILE A 263 13.94 -2.40 -3.00
CA ILE A 263 14.18 -3.10 -1.74
C ILE A 263 13.72 -4.55 -1.91
N ASP A 264 14.64 -5.50 -1.77
CA ASP A 264 14.29 -6.92 -1.66
C ASP A 264 13.82 -7.20 -0.23
N VAL A 265 12.59 -7.69 -0.08
CA VAL A 265 12.01 -8.10 1.21
C VAL A 265 12.48 -9.52 1.50
N ASN A 266 13.30 -9.70 2.53
CA ASN A 266 13.79 -11.02 2.92
C ASN A 266 12.70 -11.77 3.68
N ILE A 267 11.90 -12.57 2.96
CA ILE A 267 10.86 -13.45 3.51
C ILE A 267 11.33 -14.91 3.37
N PRO A 268 11.74 -15.56 4.47
CA PRO A 268 12.01 -16.98 4.47
C PRO A 268 10.79 -17.78 4.01
N ASP A 269 11.03 -18.85 3.25
CA ASP A 269 9.99 -19.78 2.77
C ASP A 269 8.96 -19.16 1.81
N TRP A 270 9.31 -18.08 1.10
CA TRP A 270 8.46 -17.50 0.04
C TRP A 270 8.16 -18.50 -1.07
N ILE A 271 6.89 -18.92 -1.20
CA ILE A 271 6.44 -19.78 -2.30
C ILE A 271 6.18 -18.91 -3.54
N GLY A 272 7.23 -18.71 -4.32
CA GLY A 272 7.16 -17.98 -5.59
C GLY A 272 6.42 -18.76 -6.69
N TYR A 273 5.92 -18.03 -7.67
CA TYR A 273 5.45 -18.62 -8.93
C TYR A 273 6.62 -18.87 -9.88
N LYS A 274 6.34 -19.64 -10.94
CA LYS A 274 7.29 -19.89 -12.03
C LYS A 274 6.87 -19.13 -13.28
N PRO A 275 7.63 -18.12 -13.73
CA PRO A 275 7.33 -17.47 -15.00
C PRO A 275 7.53 -18.44 -16.16
N VAL A 276 6.76 -18.25 -17.23
CA VAL A 276 6.81 -19.10 -18.44
C VAL A 276 7.14 -18.27 -19.68
N PRO A 277 7.67 -18.87 -20.75
CA PRO A 277 7.92 -18.13 -22.00
C PRO A 277 6.65 -17.49 -22.58
N MET A 278 6.78 -16.31 -23.19
CA MET A 278 5.68 -15.56 -23.84
C MET A 278 5.01 -16.34 -24.98
N GLU A 279 5.70 -17.33 -25.55
CA GLU A 279 5.14 -18.19 -26.59
C GLU A 279 4.15 -19.23 -26.05
N THR A 280 4.11 -19.44 -24.73
CA THR A 280 3.24 -20.42 -24.06
C THR A 280 2.57 -19.84 -22.80
N PRO A 281 1.79 -18.74 -22.91
CA PRO A 281 1.18 -18.07 -21.77
C PRO A 281 0.18 -18.96 -21.01
N GLU A 282 -0.46 -19.91 -21.68
CA GLU A 282 -1.41 -20.87 -21.09
C GLU A 282 -0.77 -21.74 -20.00
N LYS A 283 0.52 -22.07 -20.13
CA LYS A 283 1.25 -22.86 -19.13
C LYS A 283 1.40 -22.13 -17.80
N PHE A 284 1.37 -20.80 -17.80
CA PHE A 284 1.41 -20.04 -16.56
C PHE A 284 0.25 -20.45 -15.65
N PHE A 285 -0.96 -20.52 -16.21
CA PHE A 285 -2.16 -20.85 -15.47
C PHE A 285 -2.23 -22.33 -15.06
N GLU A 286 -1.57 -23.22 -15.80
CA GLU A 286 -1.42 -24.62 -15.38
C GLU A 286 -0.49 -24.76 -14.19
N GLU A 287 0.63 -24.04 -14.18
CA GLU A 287 1.62 -24.08 -13.10
C GLU A 287 1.10 -23.37 -11.85
N ILE A 288 0.49 -22.19 -11.98
CA ILE A 288 0.02 -21.40 -10.83
C ILE A 288 -1.10 -22.10 -10.05
N ARG A 289 -1.91 -22.95 -10.69
CA ARG A 289 -3.00 -23.71 -10.05
C ARG A 289 -2.52 -24.82 -9.12
N LYS A 290 -1.23 -25.19 -9.21
CA LYS A 290 -0.63 -26.23 -8.36
C LYS A 290 -0.23 -25.70 -6.99
N ILE A 291 -0.03 -24.39 -6.88
CA ILE A 291 0.40 -23.72 -5.67
C ILE A 291 -0.62 -22.66 -5.27
N ARG A 292 -0.51 -22.15 -4.05
CA ARG A 292 -0.99 -20.80 -3.73
C ARG A 292 0.27 -19.93 -3.68
N PRO A 293 0.51 -19.04 -4.64
CA PRO A 293 1.71 -18.21 -4.60
C PRO A 293 1.66 -17.29 -3.38
N ALA A 294 2.82 -17.00 -2.81
CA ALA A 294 2.98 -15.94 -1.84
C ALA A 294 2.56 -14.58 -2.41
N ASN A 295 2.14 -13.65 -1.55
CA ASN A 295 1.73 -12.33 -1.97
C ASN A 295 2.03 -11.28 -0.89
N LEU A 296 2.55 -10.12 -1.30
CA LEU A 296 2.52 -8.91 -0.49
C LEU A 296 1.13 -8.26 -0.67
N ASN A 297 0.44 -8.00 0.43
CA ASN A 297 -0.94 -7.56 0.42
C ASN A 297 -1.12 -6.05 0.62
N ASN A 298 -0.25 -5.44 1.44
CA ASN A 298 -0.37 -4.03 1.80
C ASN A 298 0.94 -3.48 2.35
N ILE A 299 1.05 -2.14 2.35
CA ILE A 299 2.17 -1.39 2.90
C ILE A 299 1.57 -0.31 3.81
N PHE A 300 1.74 -0.48 5.12
CA PHE A 300 1.32 0.50 6.11
C PHE A 300 2.44 1.48 6.44
N VAL A 301 2.01 2.70 6.74
CA VAL A 301 2.86 3.77 7.24
C VAL A 301 2.47 4.00 8.70
N LEU A 302 3.41 3.73 9.61
CA LEU A 302 3.33 4.14 11.01
C LEU A 302 4.32 5.31 11.23
N GLU A 303 4.28 5.91 12.43
CA GLU A 303 5.16 7.03 12.78
C GLU A 303 6.64 6.69 12.54
N ASP A 304 7.10 5.56 13.09
CA ASP A 304 8.51 5.16 13.03
C ASP A 304 8.82 4.07 11.99
N TYR A 305 7.79 3.45 11.40
CA TYR A 305 7.94 2.21 10.64
C TYR A 305 7.13 2.18 9.35
N TYR A 306 7.62 1.40 8.38
CA TYR A 306 6.79 0.82 7.33
C TYR A 306 6.52 -0.65 7.65
N LEU A 307 5.27 -1.08 7.54
CA LEU A 307 4.88 -2.47 7.71
C LEU A 307 4.41 -3.05 6.39
N VAL A 308 5.03 -4.12 5.94
CA VAL A 308 4.60 -4.86 4.76
C VAL A 308 3.87 -6.11 5.21
N THR A 309 2.59 -6.22 4.90
CA THR A 309 1.81 -7.42 5.22
C THR A 309 1.84 -8.39 4.07
N TYR A 310 1.93 -9.69 4.36
CA TYR A 310 2.03 -10.72 3.34
C TYR A 310 1.54 -12.07 3.82
N HIS A 311 1.31 -12.98 2.88
CA HIS A 311 1.24 -14.42 3.15
C HIS A 311 2.34 -15.15 2.35
N ARG A 312 2.80 -16.30 2.83
CA ARG A 312 4.00 -16.99 2.29
C ARG A 312 3.67 -17.95 1.16
N GLY A 313 2.39 -18.22 0.94
CA GLY A 313 1.92 -19.17 -0.06
C GLY A 313 1.92 -20.61 0.45
N ILE A 314 1.28 -21.49 -0.33
CA ILE A 314 1.18 -22.92 -0.07
C ILE A 314 1.86 -23.63 -1.23
N SER A 315 2.83 -24.49 -0.90
CA SER A 315 3.56 -25.31 -1.88
C SER A 315 2.62 -26.30 -2.58
N GLU A 316 3.10 -26.92 -3.66
CA GLU A 316 2.30 -27.93 -4.37
C GLU A 316 1.97 -29.14 -3.47
N GLU A 317 2.90 -29.54 -2.60
CA GLU A 317 2.66 -30.58 -1.61
C GLU A 317 1.54 -30.18 -0.65
N GLY A 318 1.60 -28.96 -0.07
CA GLY A 318 0.54 -28.47 0.81
C GLY A 318 -0.81 -28.33 0.11
N MET A 319 -0.84 -27.92 -1.16
CA MET A 319 -2.08 -27.85 -1.95
C MET A 319 -2.70 -29.22 -2.22
N GLN A 320 -1.92 -30.30 -2.23
CA GLN A 320 -2.42 -31.66 -2.39
C GLN A 320 -3.04 -32.22 -1.10
N GLU A 321 -2.61 -31.72 0.05
CA GLU A 321 -3.16 -32.08 1.37
C GLU A 321 -4.51 -31.41 1.64
N LEU A 322 -4.81 -30.28 0.99
CA LEU A 322 -6.08 -29.59 1.08
C LEU A 322 -7.17 -30.22 0.20
N GLU A 323 -8.35 -30.41 0.81
CA GLU A 323 -9.58 -30.74 0.09
C GLU A 323 -9.89 -29.66 -0.96
N PHE A 324 -10.43 -30.07 -2.11
CA PHE A 324 -10.62 -29.15 -3.25
C PHE A 324 -11.45 -27.91 -2.88
N SER A 325 -12.47 -28.06 -2.03
CA SER A 325 -13.31 -26.96 -1.54
C SER A 325 -12.58 -26.00 -0.59
N GLU A 326 -11.46 -26.42 0.00
CA GLU A 326 -10.72 -25.65 1.00
C GLU A 326 -9.54 -24.87 0.40
N ARG A 327 -9.09 -25.26 -0.80
CA ARG A 327 -7.94 -24.66 -1.52
C ARG A 327 -8.02 -23.16 -1.75
N TYR A 328 -9.23 -22.60 -1.76
CA TYR A 328 -9.48 -21.17 -1.96
C TYR A 328 -10.35 -20.55 -0.86
N GLY A 329 -10.57 -21.28 0.24
CA GLY A 329 -11.44 -20.87 1.34
C GLY A 329 -10.72 -20.81 2.68
N LEU A 330 -11.46 -21.10 3.75
CA LEU A 330 -10.96 -21.03 5.13
C LEU A 330 -9.77 -21.96 5.39
N GLY A 331 -9.73 -23.15 4.78
CA GLY A 331 -8.59 -24.07 4.95
C GLY A 331 -7.28 -23.46 4.43
N ALA A 332 -7.29 -22.86 3.23
CA ALA A 332 -6.11 -22.19 2.72
C ALA A 332 -5.70 -20.95 3.54
N LEU A 333 -6.65 -20.22 4.13
CA LEU A 333 -6.33 -19.11 5.05
C LEU A 333 -5.76 -19.59 6.39
N ARG A 334 -6.12 -20.80 6.83
CA ARG A 334 -5.56 -21.42 8.03
C ARG A 334 -4.11 -21.86 7.82
N GLU A 335 -3.82 -22.47 6.67
CA GLU A 335 -2.47 -22.95 6.33
C GLU A 335 -1.50 -21.82 5.96
N ASP A 336 -2.02 -20.72 5.40
CA ASP A 336 -1.23 -19.58 4.95
C ASP A 336 -1.76 -18.27 5.54
N PRO A 337 -1.56 -18.05 6.86
CA PRO A 337 -2.00 -16.84 7.54
C PRO A 337 -1.15 -15.63 7.14
N TYR A 338 -1.60 -14.43 7.51
CA TYR A 338 -0.85 -13.21 7.29
C TYR A 338 0.31 -13.05 8.29
N PHE A 339 1.36 -12.39 7.81
CA PHE A 339 2.55 -11.99 8.55
C PHE A 339 2.90 -10.53 8.23
N VAL A 340 3.80 -9.96 9.03
CA VAL A 340 4.35 -8.62 8.84
C VAL A 340 5.87 -8.68 8.70
N ALA A 341 6.39 -7.92 7.74
CA ALA A 341 7.78 -7.48 7.70
C ALA A 341 7.86 -6.01 8.14
N VAL A 342 8.80 -5.72 9.03
CA VAL A 342 8.95 -4.40 9.67
C VAL A 342 10.19 -3.73 9.10
N PHE A 343 10.04 -2.49 8.66
CA PHE A 343 11.10 -1.65 8.15
C PHE A 343 11.16 -0.34 8.92
N ASP A 344 12.36 0.18 9.17
CA ASP A 344 12.50 1.59 9.55
C ASP A 344 12.19 2.52 8.37
N LYS A 345 12.18 3.84 8.62
CA LYS A 345 11.95 4.88 7.59
C LYS A 345 13.03 4.95 6.51
N ASP A 346 14.20 4.34 6.72
CA ASP A 346 15.26 4.24 5.71
C ASP A 346 15.14 2.98 4.83
N PHE A 347 14.11 2.15 5.07
CA PHE A 347 13.86 0.85 4.46
C PHE A 347 14.87 -0.23 4.83
N ASN A 348 15.50 -0.14 6.01
CA ASN A 348 16.21 -1.28 6.58
C ASN A 348 15.20 -2.25 7.19
N GLN A 349 15.20 -3.50 6.72
CA GLN A 349 14.34 -4.52 7.28
C GLN A 349 14.81 -4.89 8.69
N LEU A 350 13.96 -4.62 9.69
CA LEU A 350 14.22 -4.88 11.10
C LEU A 350 13.71 -6.24 11.55
N ALA A 351 12.59 -6.69 10.98
CA ALA A 351 11.98 -7.99 11.28
C ALA A 351 11.18 -8.55 10.09
N THR A 352 10.90 -9.84 10.14
CA THR A 352 10.03 -10.56 9.20
C THR A 352 9.36 -11.71 9.91
N ASN A 353 8.29 -12.25 9.33
CA ASN A 353 7.50 -13.35 9.88
C ASN A 353 6.91 -13.00 11.25
N VAL A 354 6.61 -11.72 11.51
CA VAL A 354 5.87 -11.33 12.71
C VAL A 354 4.41 -11.74 12.48
N PRO A 355 3.87 -12.73 13.23
CA PRO A 355 2.55 -13.26 12.96
C PRO A 355 1.46 -12.33 13.50
N PHE A 356 0.29 -12.35 12.86
CA PHE A 356 -0.92 -11.82 13.48
C PHE A 356 -1.37 -12.75 14.62
N PRO A 357 -1.86 -12.22 15.76
CA PRO A 357 -2.19 -13.04 16.93
C PRO A 357 -3.47 -13.87 16.76
N VAL A 358 -4.28 -13.58 15.74
CA VAL A 358 -5.57 -14.21 15.47
C VAL A 358 -5.80 -14.36 13.95
N PRO A 359 -6.62 -15.32 13.49
CA PRO A 359 -7.01 -15.43 12.09
C PRO A 359 -7.84 -14.21 11.64
N VAL A 360 -7.35 -13.52 10.60
CA VAL A 360 -7.90 -12.25 10.12
C VAL A 360 -8.01 -12.23 8.62
N HIS A 361 -8.98 -11.49 8.09
CA HIS A 361 -8.97 -11.13 6.68
C HIS A 361 -7.73 -10.28 6.36
N ALA A 362 -7.48 -10.03 5.07
CA ALA A 362 -6.35 -9.22 4.63
C ALA A 362 -6.26 -7.91 5.44
N PRO A 363 -5.12 -7.61 6.07
CA PRO A 363 -4.97 -6.36 6.81
C PRO A 363 -4.97 -5.17 5.86
N MET A 364 -5.98 -4.31 5.96
CA MET A 364 -6.17 -3.18 5.04
C MET A 364 -6.02 -1.80 5.66
N VAL A 365 -6.13 -1.69 7.00
CA VAL A 365 -6.35 -0.42 7.69
C VAL A 365 -5.34 -0.17 8.79
N VAL A 366 -4.90 1.09 8.88
CA VAL A 366 -4.32 1.69 10.09
C VAL A 366 -5.19 2.88 10.49
N ASN A 367 -5.57 2.98 11.77
CA ASN A 367 -6.36 4.10 12.28
C ASN A 367 -5.49 5.31 12.67
N GLU A 368 -6.10 6.38 13.17
CA GLU A 368 -5.40 7.61 13.58
C GLU A 368 -4.49 7.42 14.81
N ASN A 369 -4.65 6.33 15.56
CA ASN A 369 -3.81 5.98 16.70
C ASN A 369 -2.59 5.13 16.29
N GLY A 370 -2.43 4.82 15.00
CA GLY A 370 -1.37 3.92 14.52
C GLY A 370 -1.66 2.44 14.76
N GLU A 371 -2.91 2.08 15.05
CA GLU A 371 -3.32 0.69 15.29
C GLU A 371 -3.71 0.05 13.96
N ILE A 372 -3.22 -1.17 13.72
CA ILE A 372 -3.64 -1.98 12.58
C ILE A 372 -5.03 -2.53 12.90
N VAL A 373 -6.03 -2.19 12.09
CA VAL A 373 -7.39 -2.66 12.28
C VAL A 373 -7.69 -3.75 11.26
N VAL A 374 -8.25 -4.86 11.73
CA VAL A 374 -8.52 -6.05 10.90
C VAL A 374 -9.87 -6.64 11.24
N SER A 375 -10.58 -7.17 10.23
CA SER A 375 -11.81 -7.93 10.45
C SER A 375 -11.50 -9.39 10.78
N LYS A 376 -12.12 -9.89 11.84
CA LYS A 376 -12.10 -11.29 12.27
C LYS A 376 -12.67 -12.21 11.18
N ILE A 377 -12.07 -13.38 10.99
CA ILE A 377 -12.67 -14.46 10.18
C ILE A 377 -13.50 -15.37 11.10
N ALA A 378 -14.83 -15.21 11.10
CA ALA A 378 -15.72 -15.96 11.99
C ALA A 378 -15.50 -17.48 11.90
N GLY A 379 -15.41 -18.04 10.69
CA GLY A 379 -15.24 -19.49 10.47
C GLY A 379 -13.87 -20.07 10.87
N LEU A 380 -12.91 -19.24 11.29
CA LEU A 380 -11.61 -19.67 11.81
C LEU A 380 -11.43 -19.32 13.30
N SER A 381 -12.43 -18.74 13.93
CA SER A 381 -12.36 -18.39 15.34
C SER A 381 -12.82 -19.53 16.25
N GLU A 382 -12.28 -19.53 17.47
CA GLU A 382 -12.74 -20.39 18.56
C GLU A 382 -14.02 -19.87 19.24
N THR A 383 -14.40 -18.61 18.97
CA THR A 383 -15.62 -18.00 19.52
C THR A 383 -16.63 -17.66 18.42
N GLU A 384 -17.90 -17.95 18.71
CA GLU A 384 -19.04 -17.42 17.96
C GLU A 384 -19.38 -16.03 18.53
N ASP A 385 -19.61 -15.05 17.66
CA ASP A 385 -20.07 -13.71 18.04
C ASP A 385 -21.38 -13.39 17.30
N ASP A 386 -22.19 -12.49 17.83
CA ASP A 386 -23.49 -12.13 17.29
C ASP A 386 -23.41 -11.03 16.20
N GLY A 387 -22.19 -10.71 15.72
CA GLY A 387 -21.95 -9.64 14.76
C GLY A 387 -20.56 -9.72 14.11
N ILE A 388 -20.18 -8.63 13.43
CA ILE A 388 -18.84 -8.48 12.86
C ILE A 388 -17.89 -8.01 13.96
N VAL A 389 -16.73 -8.64 14.10
CA VAL A 389 -15.69 -8.21 15.03
C VAL A 389 -14.51 -7.60 14.28
N LEU A 390 -14.14 -6.39 14.66
CA LEU A 390 -12.91 -5.72 14.27
C LEU A 390 -11.91 -5.79 15.42
N TYR A 391 -10.68 -6.19 15.15
CA TYR A 391 -9.59 -6.19 16.12
C TYR A 391 -8.69 -4.98 15.91
N PHE A 392 -8.31 -4.33 17.00
CA PHE A 392 -7.28 -3.28 17.02
C PHE A 392 -5.98 -3.90 17.49
N LEU A 393 -4.97 -3.85 16.63
CA LEU A 393 -3.68 -4.47 16.86
C LEU A 393 -2.59 -3.41 16.93
N GLN A 394 -1.63 -3.61 17.82
CA GLN A 394 -0.48 -2.72 17.97
C GLN A 394 0.82 -3.47 17.69
N LEU A 395 1.77 -2.78 17.06
CA LEU A 395 3.14 -3.25 16.95
C LEU A 395 3.87 -2.93 18.26
N ALA A 396 4.34 -3.96 18.96
CA ALA A 396 5.18 -3.82 20.14
C ALA A 396 6.65 -4.11 19.78
N GLU A 397 7.56 -3.40 20.46
CA GLU A 397 9.02 -3.56 20.38
C GLU A 397 9.57 -3.83 21.79
N ASP A 398 10.27 -4.96 21.96
CA ASP A 398 10.86 -5.42 23.24
C ASP A 398 12.37 -5.16 23.38
#